data_AF-A0A1D2RA42-F1
#
_entry.id   AF-A0A1D2RA42-F1
#
_cell.length_a   1.000
_cell.length_b   1.000
_cell.length_c   1.000
_cell.angle_alpha   90.00
_cell.angle_beta   90.00
_cell.angle_gamma   90.00
#
_symmetry.space_group_name_H-M   'P 1'
#
loop_
_entity.id
_entity.type
_entity.pdbx_description
1 polymer ?
#
loop_
_entity_poly.entity_id
_entity_poly.type
_entity_poly.pdbx_seq_one_letter_code
_entity_poly.pdbx_strand_id
1 'polypeptide(L)'
;MYVLWHDRDYDFGRWVYLNSDLSKIKEKTVLRPIPKTNAKSTILSIFEEETDYDILPVIKFETPDIIIQHIDENTKKSKIVFVTEFMTHTPQHHHPLQRFSRIYGSSKLKIPVALVLPNLKEKIERKEGVYKPTKYKTNPLIYHIFIRTTKINRTPTLIFLWPEKEGYLKYDKRHPTAPFIDDQINRWLYFLNKCIKDSNFNYEKDGELKKQIDMMMNLSNYKEFKQKELAKNWDSIYKLKTIRIIPTIDVINEFKLDKKRLNKNFMKNGLTLIFEPLGLHAPSTPFRTDPYAGMLCAFDNLFCRTEDDKREINLILRAENIEYKKTSFREIKHKKDKCPFINIGITQKLSIDQLNKHLDNCPFTFSKQQRIYGEVADVIVFDDQIYYNK
;
A
#
# COMPACT_ATOMS: atom_id res chain seq x y z
N MET A 1 9.07 10.02 22.88
CA MET A 1 7.68 10.42 22.58
C MET A 1 7.15 9.59 21.43
N TYR A 2 5.85 9.31 21.39
CA TYR A 2 5.14 8.68 20.29
C TYR A 2 4.10 9.63 19.71
N VAL A 3 3.92 9.58 18.40
CA VAL A 3 2.81 10.22 17.70
C VAL A 3 1.99 9.12 17.05
N LEU A 4 0.70 9.04 17.42
CA LEU A 4 -0.29 8.24 16.74
C LEU A 4 -0.98 9.14 15.72
N TRP A 5 -0.62 8.95 14.46
CA TRP A 5 -1.27 9.62 13.36
C TRP A 5 -2.52 8.84 12.95
N HIS A 6 -3.65 9.52 12.77
CA HIS A 6 -4.92 8.91 12.37
C HIS A 6 -5.57 9.64 11.19
N ASP A 7 -6.35 8.95 10.36
CA ASP A 7 -7.01 9.47 9.14
C ASP A 7 -8.17 10.48 9.38
N ARG A 8 -8.20 11.09 10.57
CA ARG A 8 -9.27 11.93 11.14
C ARG A 8 -10.48 11.17 11.67
N ASP A 9 -10.46 9.84 11.72
CA ASP A 9 -11.29 9.09 12.66
C ASP A 9 -10.64 9.12 14.05
N TYR A 10 -10.95 10.17 14.82
CA TYR A 10 -10.40 10.34 16.17
C TYR A 10 -10.87 9.23 17.13
N ASP A 11 -12.10 8.73 16.95
CA ASP A 11 -12.64 7.67 17.80
C ASP A 11 -11.84 6.37 17.61
N PHE A 12 -11.55 6.02 16.36
CA PHE A 12 -10.71 4.88 16.02
C PHE A 12 -9.27 5.06 16.53
N GLY A 13 -8.66 6.24 16.29
CA GLY A 13 -7.32 6.56 16.81
C GLY A 13 -7.24 6.45 18.34
N ARG A 14 -8.29 6.90 19.04
CA ARG A 14 -8.40 6.77 20.50
C ARG A 14 -8.56 5.31 20.94
N TRP A 15 -9.34 4.51 20.22
CA TRP A 15 -9.45 3.07 20.50
C TRP A 15 -8.10 2.37 20.37
N VAL A 16 -7.31 2.67 19.32
CA VAL A 16 -5.96 2.12 19.16
C VAL A 16 -5.04 2.53 20.30
N TYR A 17 -5.06 3.82 20.68
CA TYR A 17 -4.30 4.32 21.81
C TYR A 17 -4.64 3.58 23.11
N LEU A 18 -5.93 3.47 23.45
CA LEU A 18 -6.40 2.87 24.71
C LEU A 18 -6.11 1.38 24.83
N ASN A 19 -6.07 0.64 23.72
CA ASN A 19 -5.89 -0.81 23.73
C ASN A 19 -4.45 -1.26 23.44
N SER A 20 -3.54 -0.33 23.18
CA SER A 20 -2.11 -0.61 22.94
C SER A 20 -1.23 -0.17 24.11
N ASP A 21 0.04 -0.55 24.06
CA ASP A 21 1.06 -0.14 25.02
C ASP A 21 1.30 1.39 25.00
N LEU A 22 0.81 2.11 23.99
CA LEU A 22 0.84 3.58 23.95
C LEU A 22 0.11 4.22 25.13
N SER A 23 -1.00 3.65 25.58
CA SER A 23 -1.75 4.14 26.76
C SER A 23 -0.94 4.10 28.05
N LYS A 24 0.02 3.16 28.14
CA LYS A 24 0.92 3.00 29.30
C LYS A 24 2.04 4.04 29.30
N ILE A 25 2.29 4.68 28.15
CA ILE A 25 3.30 5.73 27.93
C ILE A 25 2.60 7.10 27.80
N LYS A 26 1.54 7.32 28.58
CA LYS A 26 0.54 8.39 28.42
C LYS A 26 1.12 9.79 28.27
N GLU A 27 2.08 10.17 29.11
CA GLU A 27 2.67 11.52 29.11
C GLU A 27 3.55 11.78 27.87
N LYS A 28 3.85 10.74 27.09
CA LYS A 28 4.71 10.82 25.92
C LYS A 28 4.01 10.36 24.64
N THR A 29 2.68 10.30 24.60
CA THR A 29 1.95 9.94 23.37
C THR A 29 0.94 11.03 23.00
N VAL A 30 0.98 11.49 21.76
CA VAL A 30 0.01 12.44 21.20
C VAL A 30 -0.72 11.84 20.00
N LEU A 31 -1.96 12.25 19.79
CA LEU A 31 -2.76 11.86 18.63
C LEU A 31 -2.80 13.05 17.66
N ARG A 32 -2.42 12.82 16.39
CA ARG A 32 -2.41 13.86 15.34
C ARG A 32 -3.15 13.37 14.09
N PRO A 33 -3.86 14.24 13.35
CA PRO A 33 -4.49 13.84 12.10
C PRO A 33 -3.45 13.65 10.98
N ILE A 34 -3.72 12.76 10.04
CA ILE A 34 -2.94 12.60 8.80
C ILE A 34 -3.46 13.61 7.75
N PRO A 35 -2.58 14.20 6.91
CA PRO A 35 -3.00 14.96 5.73
C PRO A 35 -3.86 14.11 4.81
N LYS A 36 -5.14 14.49 4.59
CA LYS A 36 -6.08 13.77 3.71
C LYS A 36 -5.59 13.64 2.27
N THR A 37 -4.75 14.56 1.84
CA THR A 37 -4.17 14.62 0.50
C THR A 37 -2.73 15.10 0.62
N ASN A 38 -1.92 14.81 -0.37
CA ASN A 38 -0.55 15.30 -0.41
C ASN A 38 -0.41 16.65 -1.13
N ALA A 39 -1.51 17.37 -1.34
CA ALA A 39 -1.43 18.77 -1.72
C ALA A 39 -0.63 19.53 -0.65
N LYS A 40 0.29 20.41 -1.09
CA LYS A 40 1.15 21.20 -0.19
C LYS A 40 0.33 21.91 0.89
N SER A 41 -0.76 22.59 0.52
CA SER A 41 -1.65 23.28 1.46
C SER A 41 -2.17 22.38 2.57
N THR A 42 -2.60 21.16 2.24
CA THR A 42 -3.08 20.17 3.21
C THR A 42 -1.97 19.68 4.14
N ILE A 43 -0.77 19.45 3.61
CA ILE A 43 0.41 19.06 4.41
C ILE A 43 0.76 20.17 5.41
N LEU A 44 0.89 21.41 4.94
CA LEU A 44 1.26 22.56 5.78
C LEU A 44 0.19 22.92 6.83
N SER A 45 -1.07 22.53 6.61
CA SER A 45 -2.14 22.74 7.60
C SER A 45 -2.09 21.78 8.79
N ILE A 46 -1.21 20.78 8.75
CA ILE A 46 -1.14 19.70 9.75
C ILE A 46 0.27 19.55 10.32
N PHE A 47 1.31 19.69 9.50
CA PHE A 47 2.68 19.53 9.98
C PHE A 47 3.14 20.80 10.69
N GLU A 48 3.49 20.63 11.96
CA GLU A 48 3.88 21.70 12.88
C GLU A 48 5.40 21.66 13.14
N GLU A 49 6.00 20.48 13.05
CA GLU A 49 7.41 20.25 13.40
C GLU A 49 8.19 19.55 12.27
N GLU A 50 9.52 19.68 12.27
CA GLU A 50 10.40 19.05 11.27
C GLU A 50 10.24 17.52 11.22
N THR A 51 10.01 16.90 12.37
CA THR A 51 9.80 15.45 12.51
C THR A 51 8.49 14.96 11.91
N ASP A 52 7.50 15.83 11.70
CA ASP A 52 6.24 15.45 11.06
C ASP A 52 6.46 15.07 9.59
N TYR A 53 7.46 15.67 8.94
CA TYR A 53 7.81 15.38 7.54
C TYR A 53 8.31 13.94 7.32
N ASP A 54 8.73 13.24 8.39
CA ASP A 54 9.18 11.85 8.31
C ASP A 54 8.03 10.87 7.99
N ILE A 55 6.76 11.30 8.06
CA ILE A 55 5.63 10.49 7.59
C ILE A 55 5.40 10.62 6.07
N LEU A 56 5.98 11.62 5.38
CA LEU A 56 5.74 11.83 3.94
C LEU A 56 6.08 10.61 3.07
N PRO A 57 7.20 9.89 3.31
CA PRO A 57 7.47 8.64 2.62
C PRO A 57 6.36 7.61 2.75
N VAL A 58 5.75 7.52 3.92
CA VAL A 58 4.69 6.56 4.25
C VAL A 58 3.40 6.92 3.51
N ILE A 59 3.03 8.20 3.51
CA ILE A 59 1.79 8.68 2.87
C ILE A 59 1.98 9.04 1.38
N LYS A 60 3.11 8.66 0.79
CA LYS A 60 3.46 8.98 -0.61
C LYS A 60 2.48 8.38 -1.61
N PHE A 61 2.13 7.12 -1.45
CA PHE A 61 1.22 6.49 -2.40
C PHE A 61 -0.20 6.84 -2.02
N GLU A 62 -0.52 6.64 -0.74
CA GLU A 62 -1.82 6.95 -0.18
C GLU A 62 -1.75 6.92 1.35
N THR A 63 -2.68 7.60 2.01
CA THR A 63 -2.72 7.74 3.46
C THR A 63 -3.35 6.48 4.08
N PRO A 64 -2.66 5.76 4.99
CA PRO A 64 -3.24 4.69 5.78
C PRO A 64 -4.13 5.24 6.90
N ASP A 65 -4.90 4.35 7.54
CA ASP A 65 -5.76 4.73 8.67
C ASP A 65 -4.95 5.14 9.91
N ILE A 66 -3.86 4.43 10.21
CA ILE A 66 -3.01 4.70 11.37
C ILE A 66 -1.51 4.60 11.01
N ILE A 67 -0.72 5.54 11.52
CA ILE A 67 0.76 5.49 11.53
C ILE A 67 1.24 5.73 12.96
N ILE A 68 2.14 4.87 13.45
CA ILE A 68 2.80 5.07 14.73
C ILE A 68 4.23 5.53 14.48
N GLN A 69 4.56 6.69 15.02
CA GLN A 69 5.88 7.30 14.95
C GLN A 69 6.48 7.37 16.36
N HIS A 70 7.77 7.04 16.48
CA HIS A 70 8.55 7.25 17.68
C HIS A 70 9.55 8.38 17.45
N ILE A 71 9.57 9.37 18.33
CA ILE A 71 10.50 10.50 18.34
C ILE A 71 11.35 10.40 19.61
N ASP A 72 12.66 10.26 19.43
CA ASP A 72 13.63 10.36 20.50
C ASP A 72 13.73 11.84 20.94
N GLU A 73 13.35 12.13 22.18
CA GLU A 73 13.23 13.50 22.68
C GLU A 73 14.56 14.22 22.79
N ASN A 74 15.65 13.47 22.99
CA ASN A 74 17.00 13.99 23.19
C ASN A 74 17.68 14.32 21.86
N THR A 75 17.52 13.43 20.88
CA THR A 75 18.21 13.52 19.58
C THR A 75 17.32 14.09 18.48
N LYS A 76 16.02 14.23 18.72
CA LYS A 76 14.98 14.57 17.73
C LYS A 76 14.97 13.64 16.51
N LYS A 77 15.62 12.47 16.60
CA LYS A 77 15.52 11.43 15.58
C LYS A 77 14.14 10.79 15.68
N SER A 78 13.48 10.70 14.54
CA SER A 78 12.18 10.05 14.43
C SER A 78 12.26 8.80 13.59
N LYS A 79 11.39 7.83 13.89
CA LYS A 79 11.22 6.60 13.14
C LYS A 79 9.75 6.20 13.13
N ILE A 80 9.27 5.78 11.96
CA ILE A 80 7.97 5.13 11.85
C ILE A 80 8.12 3.67 12.27
N VAL A 81 7.33 3.24 13.25
CA VAL A 81 7.45 1.91 13.85
C VAL A 81 6.37 0.95 13.40
N PHE A 82 5.21 1.46 12.98
CA PHE A 82 4.08 0.64 12.57
C PHE A 82 3.10 1.41 11.67
N VAL A 83 2.51 0.73 10.70
CA VAL A 83 1.43 1.25 9.85
C VAL A 83 0.31 0.24 9.79
N THR A 84 -0.94 0.69 9.79
CA THR A 84 -2.06 -0.23 9.61
C THR A 84 -3.23 0.39 8.86
N GLU A 85 -3.96 -0.47 8.17
CA GLU A 85 -5.19 -0.18 7.45
C GLU A 85 -6.28 -1.11 7.96
N PHE A 86 -7.48 -0.58 8.11
CA PHE A 86 -8.69 -1.28 8.49
C PHE A 86 -9.70 -1.13 7.36
N MET A 87 -10.40 -2.22 7.05
CA MET A 87 -11.48 -2.16 6.08
C MET A 87 -12.72 -2.86 6.58
N THR A 88 -13.84 -2.20 6.33
CA THR A 88 -15.17 -2.75 6.58
C THR A 88 -15.87 -3.15 5.28
N HIS A 89 -15.25 -2.95 4.11
CA HIS A 89 -15.84 -3.25 2.80
C HIS A 89 -15.97 -4.76 2.55
N THR A 90 -16.69 -5.20 1.51
CA THR A 90 -16.72 -6.62 1.18
C THR A 90 -15.30 -7.10 0.84
N PRO A 91 -14.86 -8.29 1.26
CA PRO A 91 -13.47 -8.73 1.10
C PRO A 91 -13.16 -9.32 -0.28
N GLN A 92 -13.94 -8.92 -1.30
CA GLN A 92 -13.67 -9.28 -2.69
C GLN A 92 -12.36 -8.64 -3.13
N HIS A 93 -11.58 -9.34 -3.96
CA HIS A 93 -10.20 -8.96 -4.29
C HIS A 93 -9.99 -7.47 -4.61
N HIS A 94 -10.88 -6.83 -5.38
CA HIS A 94 -10.71 -5.43 -5.77
C HIS A 94 -10.68 -4.45 -4.58
N HIS A 95 -11.39 -4.73 -3.49
CA HIS A 95 -11.42 -3.84 -2.33
C HIS A 95 -10.11 -3.86 -1.54
N PRO A 96 -9.54 -5.01 -1.11
CA PRO A 96 -8.22 -5.01 -0.48
C PRO A 96 -7.12 -4.53 -1.42
N LEU A 97 -7.22 -4.86 -2.71
CA LEU A 97 -6.23 -4.42 -3.70
C LEU A 97 -6.25 -2.91 -3.89
N GLN A 98 -7.40 -2.24 -3.85
CA GLN A 98 -7.48 -0.77 -3.91
C GLN A 98 -6.63 -0.12 -2.80
N ARG A 99 -6.64 -0.70 -1.60
CA ARG A 99 -5.94 -0.17 -0.42
C ARG A 99 -4.46 -0.57 -0.38
N PHE A 100 -4.04 -1.48 -1.25
CA PHE A 100 -2.71 -2.07 -1.19
C PHE A 100 -1.57 -1.09 -1.47
N SER A 101 -1.85 0.03 -2.16
CA SER A 101 -0.93 1.17 -2.35
C SER A 101 -0.35 1.68 -1.00
N ARG A 102 -1.20 1.78 0.03
CA ARG A 102 -0.86 2.22 1.40
C ARG A 102 0.12 1.26 2.08
N ILE A 103 -0.10 -0.03 1.84
CA ILE A 103 0.67 -1.14 2.42
C ILE A 103 2.02 -1.29 1.71
N TYR A 104 2.00 -1.20 0.37
CA TYR A 104 3.15 -1.39 -0.50
C TYR A 104 4.28 -0.40 -0.20
N GLY A 105 3.95 0.89 -0.06
CA GLY A 105 4.95 1.92 0.26
C GLY A 105 5.61 1.70 1.61
N SER A 106 4.80 1.48 2.65
CA SER A 106 5.26 1.25 4.02
C SER A 106 6.17 0.02 4.16
N SER A 107 5.76 -1.10 3.56
CA SER A 107 6.52 -2.35 3.58
C SER A 107 7.89 -2.19 2.88
N LYS A 108 7.95 -1.47 1.75
CA LYS A 108 9.22 -1.15 1.07
C LYS A 108 10.17 -0.30 1.90
N LEU A 109 9.63 0.58 2.74
CA LEU A 109 10.39 1.37 3.71
C LEU A 109 10.83 0.56 4.94
N LYS A 110 10.62 -0.76 4.93
CA LYS A 110 10.95 -1.68 6.04
C LYS A 110 10.19 -1.37 7.31
N ILE A 111 8.97 -0.85 7.17
CA ILE A 111 8.06 -0.58 8.27
C ILE A 111 7.09 -1.76 8.38
N PRO A 112 6.94 -2.40 9.56
CA PRO A 112 5.90 -3.39 9.82
C PRO A 112 4.50 -2.87 9.48
N VAL A 113 3.71 -3.68 8.76
CA VAL A 113 2.37 -3.29 8.30
C VAL A 113 1.32 -4.34 8.59
N ALA A 114 0.12 -3.90 8.96
CA ALA A 114 -1.04 -4.76 9.12
C ALA A 114 -2.26 -4.27 8.31
N LEU A 115 -2.96 -5.20 7.66
CA LEU A 115 -4.31 -4.97 7.12
C LEU A 115 -5.32 -5.76 7.96
N VAL A 116 -6.34 -5.09 8.49
CA VAL A 116 -7.49 -5.74 9.13
C VAL A 116 -8.66 -5.73 8.16
N LEU A 117 -9.20 -6.91 7.83
CA LEU A 117 -10.25 -7.06 6.82
C LEU A 117 -11.28 -8.15 7.18
N PRO A 118 -12.53 -8.07 6.69
CA PRO A 118 -13.54 -9.09 6.99
C PRO A 118 -13.16 -10.42 6.32
N ASN A 119 -13.16 -11.54 7.03
CA ASN A 119 -13.01 -12.83 6.34
C ASN A 119 -14.28 -13.21 5.56
N LEU A 120 -15.43 -12.88 6.13
CA LEU A 120 -16.76 -13.07 5.60
C LEU A 120 -17.54 -11.77 5.82
N LYS A 121 -18.26 -11.31 4.79
CA LYS A 121 -19.20 -10.19 4.92
C LYS A 121 -20.46 -10.43 4.13
N GLU A 122 -21.61 -10.23 4.76
CA GLU A 122 -22.91 -10.20 4.09
C GLU A 122 -23.26 -8.77 3.67
N LYS A 123 -23.84 -8.63 2.48
CA LYS A 123 -24.37 -7.37 1.97
C LYS A 123 -25.70 -7.61 1.27
N ILE A 124 -26.68 -6.74 1.51
CA ILE A 124 -27.94 -6.73 0.78
C ILE A 124 -27.69 -6.11 -0.60
N GLU A 125 -28.00 -6.87 -1.66
CA GLU A 125 -27.75 -6.44 -3.04
C GLU A 125 -28.98 -6.64 -3.90
N ARG A 126 -29.19 -5.71 -4.83
CA ARG A 126 -30.25 -5.81 -5.83
C ARG A 126 -29.77 -6.70 -6.97
N LYS A 127 -30.36 -7.89 -7.10
CA LYS A 127 -30.16 -8.82 -8.23
C LYS A 127 -31.50 -9.05 -8.89
N GLU A 128 -31.57 -8.80 -10.20
CA GLU A 128 -32.80 -8.95 -11.00
C GLU A 128 -33.99 -8.20 -10.40
N GLY A 129 -33.76 -6.98 -9.90
CA GLY A 129 -34.79 -6.16 -9.30
C GLY A 129 -35.09 -6.45 -7.82
N VAL A 130 -34.65 -7.58 -7.27
CA VAL A 130 -34.94 -8.03 -5.90
C VAL A 130 -33.72 -7.87 -4.98
N TYR A 131 -33.94 -7.40 -3.76
CA TYR A 131 -32.88 -7.32 -2.74
C TYR A 131 -32.68 -8.67 -2.07
N LYS A 132 -31.45 -9.21 -2.13
CA LYS A 132 -31.08 -10.49 -1.52
C LYS A 132 -29.77 -10.36 -0.73
N PRO A 133 -29.62 -11.06 0.41
CA PRO A 133 -28.34 -11.16 1.10
C PRO A 133 -27.34 -11.93 0.22
N THR A 134 -26.18 -11.32 -0.01
CA THR A 134 -25.06 -11.95 -0.71
C THR A 134 -23.86 -11.98 0.24
N LYS A 135 -23.30 -13.18 0.45
CA LYS A 135 -22.12 -13.40 1.27
C LYS A 135 -20.85 -13.34 0.43
N TYR A 136 -19.86 -12.64 0.95
CA TYR A 136 -18.57 -12.43 0.32
C TYR A 136 -17.47 -12.95 1.24
N LYS A 137 -16.61 -13.83 0.73
CA LYS A 137 -15.43 -14.33 1.43
C LYS A 137 -14.16 -13.69 0.88
N THR A 138 -13.15 -13.52 1.73
CA THR A 138 -11.83 -13.05 1.29
C THR A 138 -11.28 -13.92 0.18
N ASN A 139 -10.84 -13.27 -0.89
CA ASN A 139 -10.21 -13.97 -2.00
C ASN A 139 -8.79 -14.47 -1.59
N PRO A 140 -8.45 -15.76 -1.77
CA PRO A 140 -7.13 -16.33 -1.49
C PRO A 140 -5.93 -15.54 -2.03
N LEU A 141 -6.10 -14.89 -3.19
CA LEU A 141 -5.10 -14.02 -3.82
C LEU A 141 -4.57 -12.94 -2.85
N ILE A 142 -5.42 -12.41 -1.99
CA ILE A 142 -5.04 -11.32 -1.06
C ILE A 142 -3.99 -11.81 -0.06
N TYR A 143 -4.17 -13.00 0.49
CA TYR A 143 -3.18 -13.62 1.38
C TYR A 143 -1.87 -13.90 0.64
N HIS A 144 -1.91 -14.43 -0.60
CA HIS A 144 -0.70 -14.66 -1.40
C HIS A 144 0.13 -13.39 -1.60
N ILE A 145 -0.54 -12.27 -1.90
CA ILE A 145 0.11 -10.98 -2.09
C ILE A 145 0.80 -10.52 -0.80
N PHE A 146 0.15 -10.65 0.35
CA PHE A 146 0.72 -10.23 1.64
C PHE A 146 1.87 -11.14 2.10
N ILE A 147 1.73 -12.46 1.93
CA ILE A 147 2.81 -13.42 2.20
C ILE A 147 4.04 -13.08 1.35
N ARG A 148 3.85 -12.92 0.03
CA ARG A 148 4.95 -12.55 -0.86
C ARG A 148 5.55 -11.19 -0.54
N THR A 149 4.72 -10.20 -0.23
CA THR A 149 5.19 -8.87 0.15
C THR A 149 6.04 -8.93 1.42
N THR A 150 5.64 -9.75 2.39
CA THR A 150 6.44 -10.01 3.60
C THR A 150 7.82 -10.57 3.24
N LYS A 151 7.87 -11.57 2.36
CA LYS A 151 9.13 -12.19 1.93
C LYS A 151 10.04 -11.24 1.14
N ILE A 152 9.50 -10.59 0.10
CA ILE A 152 10.23 -9.65 -0.77
C ILE A 152 10.84 -8.51 0.04
N ASN A 153 10.03 -7.91 0.90
CA ASN A 153 10.50 -6.76 1.67
C ASN A 153 11.23 -7.17 2.94
N ARG A 154 11.23 -8.46 3.32
CA ARG A 154 11.77 -8.95 4.59
C ARG A 154 11.23 -8.13 5.76
N THR A 155 9.93 -7.90 5.75
CA THR A 155 9.25 -7.01 6.70
C THR A 155 7.83 -7.53 6.92
N PRO A 156 7.40 -7.76 8.17
CA PRO A 156 6.11 -8.37 8.45
C PRO A 156 4.98 -7.49 7.86
N THR A 157 4.29 -8.03 6.86
CA THR A 157 3.18 -7.40 6.16
C THR A 157 1.98 -8.34 6.26
N LEU A 158 1.25 -8.23 7.36
CA LEU A 158 0.34 -9.26 7.84
C LEU A 158 -1.14 -8.89 7.64
N ILE A 159 -1.99 -9.90 7.51
CA ILE A 159 -3.45 -9.75 7.50
C ILE A 159 -4.00 -10.25 8.82
N PHE A 160 -4.93 -9.50 9.40
CA PHE A 160 -5.77 -9.91 10.52
C PHE A 160 -7.23 -9.80 10.12
N LEU A 161 -8.09 -10.56 10.79
CA LEU A 161 -9.50 -10.65 10.40
C LEU A 161 -10.36 -9.77 11.29
N TRP A 162 -11.22 -8.96 10.66
CA TRP A 162 -12.25 -8.22 11.36
C TRP A 162 -13.28 -9.22 11.92
N PRO A 163 -13.59 -9.19 13.23
CA PRO A 163 -14.52 -10.13 13.85
C PRO A 163 -15.93 -10.03 13.27
N GLU A 164 -16.56 -11.17 12.99
CA GLU A 164 -17.90 -11.22 12.42
C GLU A 164 -18.79 -12.24 13.13
N LYS A 165 -20.10 -12.14 12.91
CA LYS A 165 -21.08 -13.17 13.20
C LYS A 165 -22.01 -13.30 12.00
N GLU A 166 -21.96 -14.46 11.34
CA GLU A 166 -22.83 -14.79 10.20
C GLU A 166 -22.72 -13.82 9.01
N GLY A 167 -21.58 -13.15 8.86
CA GLY A 167 -21.30 -12.14 7.84
C GLY A 167 -21.52 -10.70 8.31
N TYR A 168 -21.97 -10.49 9.54
CA TYR A 168 -22.14 -9.16 10.13
C TYR A 168 -20.91 -8.79 10.96
N LEU A 169 -20.29 -7.66 10.63
CA LEU A 169 -19.10 -7.18 11.35
C LEU A 169 -19.46 -6.77 12.78
N LYS A 170 -18.62 -7.18 13.73
CA LYS A 170 -18.73 -6.79 15.14
C LYS A 170 -17.87 -5.57 15.40
N TYR A 171 -18.45 -4.60 16.07
CA TYR A 171 -17.82 -3.34 16.44
C TYR A 171 -17.61 -3.27 17.95
N ASP A 172 -16.65 -2.47 18.37
CA ASP A 172 -16.48 -2.13 19.78
C ASP A 172 -17.72 -1.38 20.30
N LYS A 173 -18.10 -1.63 21.55
CA LYS A 173 -19.32 -1.03 22.13
C LYS A 173 -19.15 0.45 22.47
N ARG A 174 -17.93 0.89 22.78
CA ARG A 174 -17.61 2.27 23.18
C ARG A 174 -17.05 3.08 22.01
N HIS A 175 -16.41 2.40 21.06
CA HIS A 175 -15.79 2.98 19.88
C HIS A 175 -16.39 2.38 18.60
N PRO A 176 -17.57 2.85 18.14
CA PRO A 176 -18.34 2.19 17.07
C PRO A 176 -17.66 2.18 15.70
N THR A 177 -16.55 2.92 15.51
CA THR A 177 -15.74 2.85 14.28
C THR A 177 -14.65 1.77 14.35
N ALA A 178 -14.40 1.19 15.53
CA ALA A 178 -13.38 0.17 15.78
C ALA A 178 -13.96 -1.26 15.82
N PRO A 179 -13.14 -2.30 15.57
CA PRO A 179 -13.61 -3.68 15.69
C PRO A 179 -13.79 -4.10 17.14
N PHE A 180 -14.69 -5.07 17.36
CA PHE A 180 -14.74 -5.80 18.62
C PHE A 180 -13.42 -6.53 18.90
N ILE A 181 -12.96 -6.56 20.15
CA ILE A 181 -11.71 -7.25 20.50
C ILE A 181 -11.97 -8.75 20.67
N ASP A 182 -11.59 -9.53 19.64
CA ASP A 182 -11.51 -10.99 19.67
C ASP A 182 -10.06 -11.48 19.57
N ASP A 183 -9.86 -12.77 19.32
CA ASP A 183 -8.53 -13.35 19.16
C ASP A 183 -7.72 -12.74 18.00
N GLN A 184 -8.35 -12.38 16.88
CA GLN A 184 -7.66 -11.79 15.74
C GLN A 184 -7.24 -10.35 16.03
N ILE A 185 -8.10 -9.59 16.68
CA ILE A 185 -7.77 -8.22 17.10
C ILE A 185 -6.73 -8.23 18.22
N ASN A 186 -6.78 -9.18 19.16
CA ASN A 186 -5.73 -9.36 20.17
C ASN A 186 -4.36 -9.69 19.55
N ARG A 187 -4.31 -10.51 18.51
CA ARG A 187 -3.06 -10.77 17.76
C ARG A 187 -2.56 -9.55 17.01
N TRP A 188 -3.46 -8.73 16.45
CA TRP A 188 -3.09 -7.45 15.85
C TRP A 188 -2.51 -6.49 16.89
N LEU A 189 -3.14 -6.36 18.07
CA LEU A 189 -2.63 -5.57 19.20
C LEU A 189 -1.27 -6.08 19.68
N TYR A 190 -1.08 -7.39 19.76
CA TYR A 190 0.20 -8.00 20.07
C TYR A 190 1.28 -7.57 19.08
N PHE A 191 0.99 -7.63 17.77
CA PHE A 191 1.93 -7.21 16.73
C PHE A 191 2.27 -5.72 16.80
N LEU A 192 1.26 -4.85 16.99
CA LEU A 192 1.46 -3.42 17.22
C LEU A 192 2.36 -3.18 18.44
N ASN A 193 2.05 -3.82 19.58
CA ASN A 193 2.81 -3.65 20.83
C ASN A 193 4.25 -4.16 20.72
N LYS A 194 4.49 -5.22 19.92
CA LYS A 194 5.84 -5.65 19.58
C LYS A 194 6.60 -4.57 18.82
N CYS A 195 5.98 -3.98 17.79
CA CYS A 195 6.61 -2.93 17.00
C CYS A 195 6.89 -1.65 17.82
N ILE A 196 6.02 -1.32 18.78
CA ILE A 196 6.24 -0.20 19.72
C ILE A 196 7.50 -0.45 20.57
N LYS A 197 7.69 -1.68 21.08
CA LYS A 197 8.83 -2.05 21.94
C LYS A 197 10.14 -2.16 21.16
N ASP A 198 10.10 -2.87 20.04
CA ASP A 198 11.24 -3.04 19.14
C ASP A 198 10.70 -3.20 17.72
N SER A 199 10.98 -2.21 16.87
CA SER A 199 10.54 -2.22 15.47
C SER A 199 11.46 -3.02 14.55
N ASN A 200 12.61 -3.49 15.02
CA ASN A 200 13.58 -4.30 14.28
C ASN A 200 13.57 -5.77 14.71
N PHE A 201 12.60 -6.16 15.52
CA PHE A 201 12.49 -7.52 16.03
C PHE A 201 12.42 -8.55 14.90
N ASN A 202 12.98 -9.73 15.15
CA ASN A 202 12.93 -10.83 14.19
C ASN A 202 11.55 -11.52 14.26
N TYR A 203 10.65 -11.13 13.35
CA TYR A 203 9.29 -11.66 13.27
C TYR A 203 9.23 -13.18 12.98
N GLU A 204 10.27 -13.76 12.35
CA GLU A 204 10.31 -15.19 12.02
C GLU A 204 10.53 -16.06 13.27
N LYS A 205 11.14 -15.47 14.32
CA LYS A 205 11.33 -16.11 15.62
C LYS A 205 10.16 -15.87 16.58
N ASP A 206 9.21 -15.01 16.23
CA ASP A 206 8.06 -14.71 17.08
C ASP A 206 6.93 -15.72 16.85
N GLY A 207 6.67 -16.56 17.86
CA GLY A 207 5.72 -17.66 17.76
C GLY A 207 4.28 -17.23 17.42
N GLU A 208 3.82 -16.08 17.89
CA GLU A 208 2.47 -15.59 17.58
C GLU A 208 2.38 -15.03 16.16
N LEU A 209 3.41 -14.33 15.68
CA LEU A 209 3.43 -13.86 14.30
C LEU A 209 3.58 -15.02 13.31
N LYS A 210 4.35 -16.05 13.67
CA LYS A 210 4.43 -17.29 12.90
C LYS A 210 3.05 -17.94 12.75
N LYS A 211 2.29 -18.07 13.85
CA LYS A 211 0.89 -18.58 13.80
C LYS A 211 0.01 -17.73 12.89
N GLN A 212 0.22 -16.41 12.82
CA GLN A 212 -0.53 -15.55 11.91
C GLN A 212 -0.17 -15.78 10.44
N ILE A 213 1.12 -15.94 10.14
CA ILE A 213 1.59 -16.29 8.80
C ILE A 213 1.05 -17.67 8.38
N ASP A 214 1.10 -18.66 9.27
CA ASP A 214 0.57 -20.01 9.03
C ASP A 214 -0.93 -19.96 8.75
N MET A 215 -1.69 -19.14 9.48
CA MET A 215 -3.11 -18.90 9.21
C MET A 215 -3.32 -18.32 7.81
N MET A 216 -2.55 -17.31 7.41
CA MET A 216 -2.63 -16.71 6.07
C MET A 216 -2.33 -17.75 4.99
N MET A 217 -1.31 -18.60 5.19
CA MET A 217 -0.95 -19.68 4.26
C MET A 217 -2.07 -20.72 4.13
N ASN A 218 -2.67 -21.12 5.25
CA ASN A 218 -3.77 -22.08 5.27
C ASN A 218 -5.03 -21.53 4.58
N LEU A 219 -5.42 -20.29 4.87
CA LEU A 219 -6.61 -19.66 4.27
C LEU A 219 -6.49 -19.45 2.76
N SER A 220 -5.27 -19.44 2.24
CA SER A 220 -5.00 -19.23 0.83
C SER A 220 -4.65 -20.52 0.07
N ASN A 221 -4.47 -21.64 0.77
CA ASN A 221 -3.81 -22.83 0.24
C ASN A 221 -2.46 -22.47 -0.43
N TYR A 222 -1.64 -21.69 0.29
CA TYR A 222 -0.40 -21.14 -0.23
C TYR A 222 0.51 -22.24 -0.77
N LYS A 223 0.98 -22.04 -2.00
CA LYS A 223 2.03 -22.84 -2.62
C LYS A 223 3.16 -21.92 -3.00
N GLU A 224 4.36 -22.33 -2.65
CA GLU A 224 5.57 -21.64 -3.07
C GLU A 224 5.84 -21.95 -4.53
N PHE A 225 5.91 -20.91 -5.35
CA PHE A 225 6.21 -21.02 -6.77
C PHE A 225 7.45 -20.21 -7.09
N LYS A 226 8.32 -20.75 -7.95
CA LYS A 226 9.35 -19.92 -8.58
C LYS A 226 8.66 -18.83 -9.41
N GLN A 227 9.26 -17.63 -9.46
CA GLN A 227 8.62 -16.47 -10.10
C GLN A 227 8.14 -16.74 -11.53
N LYS A 228 9.01 -17.36 -12.33
CA LYS A 228 8.72 -17.72 -13.73
C LYS A 228 7.66 -18.80 -13.87
N GLU A 229 7.53 -19.68 -12.88
CA GLU A 229 6.49 -20.73 -12.88
C GLU A 229 5.13 -20.12 -12.53
N LEU A 230 5.08 -19.26 -11.49
CA LEU A 230 3.88 -18.50 -11.17
C LEU A 230 3.39 -17.69 -12.36
N ALA A 231 4.32 -17.03 -13.05
CA ALA A 231 4.03 -16.22 -14.24
C ALA A 231 3.61 -17.03 -15.47
N LYS A 232 3.86 -18.34 -15.52
CA LYS A 232 3.37 -19.20 -16.60
C LYS A 232 1.96 -19.74 -16.31
N ASN A 233 1.66 -20.01 -15.04
CA ASN A 233 0.42 -20.64 -14.61
C ASN A 233 -0.60 -19.64 -14.01
N TRP A 234 -0.31 -18.34 -14.08
CA TRP A 234 -1.04 -17.29 -13.35
C TRP A 234 -2.54 -17.28 -13.66
N ASP A 235 -2.92 -17.58 -14.90
CA ASP A 235 -4.29 -17.56 -15.42
C ASP A 235 -5.12 -18.69 -14.81
N SER A 236 -4.53 -19.89 -14.70
CA SER A 236 -5.14 -21.05 -14.07
C SER A 236 -5.31 -20.84 -12.55
N ILE A 237 -4.37 -20.13 -11.92
CA ILE A 237 -4.35 -19.89 -10.47
C ILE A 237 -5.32 -18.77 -10.07
N TYR A 238 -5.28 -17.63 -10.75
CA TYR A 238 -5.98 -16.41 -10.31
C TYR A 238 -7.13 -15.96 -11.21
N LYS A 239 -7.21 -16.44 -12.46
CA LYS A 239 -8.28 -16.12 -13.43
C LYS A 239 -8.51 -14.61 -13.61
N LEU A 240 -7.44 -13.81 -13.57
CA LEU A 240 -7.49 -12.35 -13.66
C LEU A 240 -7.61 -11.90 -15.12
N LYS A 241 -8.74 -11.30 -15.50
CA LYS A 241 -8.95 -10.86 -16.90
C LYS A 241 -8.23 -9.57 -17.29
N THR A 242 -7.70 -8.84 -16.31
CA THR A 242 -7.07 -7.53 -16.52
C THR A 242 -5.56 -7.60 -16.72
N ILE A 243 -4.96 -8.79 -16.76
CA ILE A 243 -3.52 -8.94 -16.95
C ILE A 243 -3.22 -9.92 -18.08
N ARG A 244 -2.07 -9.71 -18.72
CA ARG A 244 -1.42 -10.67 -19.63
C ARG A 244 0.05 -10.74 -19.27
N ILE A 245 0.65 -11.93 -19.33
CA ILE A 245 2.10 -12.10 -19.19
C ILE A 245 2.62 -12.74 -20.47
N ILE A 246 3.41 -11.99 -21.23
CA ILE A 246 3.92 -12.42 -22.54
C ILE A 246 5.42 -12.11 -22.69
N PRO A 247 6.11 -12.67 -23.70
CA PRO A 247 7.50 -12.35 -23.96
C PRO A 247 7.73 -10.84 -24.17
N THR A 248 8.79 -10.31 -23.57
CA THR A 248 9.11 -8.87 -23.63
C THR A 248 9.27 -8.34 -25.06
N ILE A 249 9.80 -9.18 -25.97
CA ILE A 249 9.95 -8.80 -27.38
C ILE A 249 8.61 -8.56 -28.07
N ASP A 250 7.59 -9.36 -27.73
CA ASP A 250 6.25 -9.23 -28.30
C ASP A 250 5.60 -7.93 -27.81
N VAL A 251 5.80 -7.58 -26.54
CA VAL A 251 5.35 -6.29 -25.98
C VAL A 251 6.00 -5.09 -26.67
N ILE A 252 7.30 -5.16 -26.93
CA ILE A 252 8.02 -4.10 -27.63
C ILE A 252 7.46 -3.92 -29.04
N ASN A 253 7.12 -5.01 -29.72
CA ASN A 253 6.54 -4.98 -31.06
C ASN A 253 5.07 -4.49 -31.04
N GLU A 254 4.24 -5.01 -30.12
CA GLU A 254 2.83 -4.67 -29.95
C GLU A 254 2.65 -3.17 -29.72
N PHE A 255 3.41 -2.58 -28.78
CA PHE A 255 3.29 -1.17 -28.42
C PHE A 255 4.32 -0.26 -29.09
N LYS A 256 5.13 -0.79 -30.02
CA LYS A 256 6.20 -0.04 -30.73
C LYS A 256 7.11 0.75 -29.77
N LEU A 257 7.56 0.09 -28.69
CA LEU A 257 8.36 0.73 -27.64
C LEU A 257 9.74 1.15 -28.17
N ASP A 258 10.17 2.35 -27.82
CA ASP A 258 11.50 2.87 -28.14
C ASP A 258 12.55 2.23 -27.22
N LYS A 259 13.31 1.28 -27.79
CA LYS A 259 14.37 0.55 -27.10
C LYS A 259 15.45 1.46 -26.50
N LYS A 260 15.67 2.66 -27.03
CA LYS A 260 16.66 3.61 -26.49
C LYS A 260 16.18 4.29 -25.20
N ARG A 261 14.87 4.31 -24.96
CA ARG A 261 14.24 4.92 -23.77
C ARG A 261 13.93 3.92 -22.67
N LEU A 262 13.97 2.62 -22.98
CA LEU A 262 13.77 1.56 -22.00
C LEU A 262 14.98 1.45 -21.06
N ASN A 263 14.71 1.16 -19.77
CA ASN A 263 15.75 0.85 -18.81
C ASN A 263 16.54 -0.40 -19.24
N LYS A 264 17.85 -0.46 -18.97
CA LYS A 264 18.71 -1.63 -19.29
C LYS A 264 18.14 -2.94 -18.73
N ASN A 265 17.56 -2.91 -17.54
CA ASN A 265 16.95 -4.08 -16.92
C ASN A 265 15.69 -4.54 -17.67
N PHE A 266 14.94 -3.61 -18.28
CA PHE A 266 13.75 -3.94 -19.06
C PHE A 266 14.10 -4.87 -20.21
N MET A 267 15.18 -4.56 -20.92
CA MET A 267 15.67 -5.36 -22.06
C MET A 267 16.26 -6.71 -21.65
N LYS A 268 16.72 -6.84 -20.40
CA LYS A 268 17.27 -8.11 -19.87
C LYS A 268 16.16 -9.10 -19.47
N ASN A 269 15.01 -8.58 -19.06
CA ASN A 269 13.89 -9.40 -18.61
C ASN A 269 13.16 -10.02 -19.79
N GLY A 270 13.03 -11.35 -19.81
CA GLY A 270 12.43 -12.08 -20.93
C GLY A 270 10.89 -12.05 -20.97
N LEU A 271 10.25 -11.69 -19.86
CA LEU A 271 8.79 -11.62 -19.74
C LEU A 271 8.36 -10.22 -19.28
N THR A 272 7.17 -9.83 -19.71
CA THR A 272 6.51 -8.59 -19.30
C THR A 272 5.06 -8.87 -18.91
N LEU A 273 4.66 -8.35 -17.75
CA LEU A 273 3.27 -8.28 -17.33
C LEU A 273 2.66 -6.98 -17.87
N ILE A 274 1.58 -7.10 -18.63
CA ILE A 274 0.74 -6.00 -19.07
C ILE A 274 -0.48 -5.99 -18.15
N PHE A 275 -0.69 -4.89 -17.43
CA PHE A 275 -1.91 -4.61 -16.69
C PHE A 275 -2.79 -3.67 -17.50
N GLU A 276 -3.97 -4.16 -17.88
CA GLU A 276 -4.91 -3.53 -18.82
C GLU A 276 -6.32 -3.49 -18.20
N PRO A 277 -6.57 -2.56 -17.27
CA PRO A 277 -7.89 -2.39 -16.67
C PRO A 277 -8.83 -1.55 -17.54
N LEU A 278 -10.01 -2.10 -17.87
CA LEU A 278 -11.03 -1.48 -18.73
C LEU A 278 -11.79 -0.26 -18.13
N GLY A 279 -11.32 0.32 -17.01
CA GLY A 279 -12.09 1.34 -16.27
C GLY A 279 -11.28 2.55 -15.80
N LEU A 280 -10.14 2.82 -16.44
CA LEU A 280 -9.31 3.99 -16.12
C LEU A 280 -9.97 5.31 -16.54
N HIS A 281 -10.86 5.29 -17.53
CA HIS A 281 -11.63 6.45 -17.93
C HIS A 281 -12.95 6.50 -17.14
N ALA A 282 -13.24 7.62 -16.47
CA ALA A 282 -14.49 7.83 -15.75
C ALA A 282 -15.07 9.21 -16.06
N PRO A 283 -16.41 9.39 -16.07
CA PRO A 283 -17.02 10.70 -16.34
C PRO A 283 -16.52 11.82 -15.41
N SER A 284 -16.18 11.47 -14.17
CA SER A 284 -15.73 12.41 -13.14
C SER A 284 -14.22 12.65 -13.12
N THR A 285 -13.40 11.83 -13.78
CA THR A 285 -11.93 12.00 -13.78
C THR A 285 -11.32 11.54 -15.10
N PRO A 286 -10.43 12.34 -15.74
CA PRO A 286 -9.78 11.96 -16.99
C PRO A 286 -8.83 10.77 -16.84
N PHE A 287 -8.37 10.46 -15.62
CA PHE A 287 -7.53 9.29 -15.34
C PHE A 287 -7.78 8.78 -13.92
N ARG A 288 -8.54 7.70 -13.80
CA ARG A 288 -8.96 7.10 -12.53
C ARG A 288 -7.83 6.29 -11.89
N THR A 289 -7.65 6.48 -10.59
CA THR A 289 -6.59 5.81 -9.82
C THR A 289 -7.08 4.55 -9.11
N ASP A 290 -8.27 4.60 -8.52
CA ASP A 290 -8.81 3.50 -7.72
C ASP A 290 -9.78 2.63 -8.51
N PRO A 291 -9.71 1.29 -8.42
CA PRO A 291 -8.86 0.48 -7.55
C PRO A 291 -7.46 0.18 -8.13
N TYR A 292 -7.20 0.62 -9.35
CA TYR A 292 -6.13 0.09 -10.20
C TYR A 292 -4.71 0.40 -9.73
N ALA A 293 -4.50 1.49 -9.00
CA ALA A 293 -3.20 1.86 -8.45
C ALA A 293 -2.69 0.85 -7.41
N GLY A 294 -3.55 0.47 -6.46
CA GLY A 294 -3.19 -0.58 -5.50
C GLY A 294 -3.08 -1.96 -6.16
N MET A 295 -3.88 -2.26 -7.19
CA MET A 295 -3.72 -3.48 -8.00
C MET A 295 -2.35 -3.52 -8.71
N LEU A 296 -1.89 -2.42 -9.29
CA LEU A 296 -0.57 -2.33 -9.92
C LEU A 296 0.54 -2.63 -8.89
N CYS A 297 0.47 -2.03 -7.69
CA CYS A 297 1.39 -2.32 -6.59
C CYS A 297 1.36 -3.81 -6.18
N ALA A 298 0.17 -4.42 -6.15
CA ALA A 298 0.02 -5.82 -5.78
C ALA A 298 0.62 -6.75 -6.84
N PHE A 299 0.38 -6.48 -8.13
CA PHE A 299 0.93 -7.26 -9.23
C PHE A 299 2.44 -7.12 -9.33
N ASP A 300 2.99 -5.96 -8.96
CA ASP A 300 4.42 -5.77 -8.83
C ASP A 300 5.05 -6.78 -7.86
N ASN A 301 4.52 -6.86 -6.64
CA ASN A 301 5.01 -7.81 -5.64
C ASN A 301 4.62 -9.25 -5.93
N LEU A 302 3.50 -9.51 -6.60
CA LEU A 302 3.06 -10.87 -6.88
C LEU A 302 3.83 -11.49 -8.06
N PHE A 303 4.04 -10.74 -9.14
CA PHE A 303 4.54 -11.27 -10.41
C PHE A 303 5.91 -10.72 -10.82
N CYS A 304 6.27 -9.50 -10.44
CA CYS A 304 7.41 -8.82 -11.03
C CYS A 304 8.71 -8.94 -10.25
N ARG A 305 8.63 -9.19 -8.94
CA ARG A 305 9.78 -9.16 -8.03
C ARG A 305 10.18 -10.51 -7.47
N THR A 306 11.47 -10.72 -7.28
CA THR A 306 12.01 -11.83 -6.48
C THR A 306 12.03 -11.49 -5.00
N GLU A 307 12.32 -12.47 -4.15
CA GLU A 307 12.48 -12.27 -2.69
C GLU A 307 13.64 -11.34 -2.30
N ASP A 308 14.57 -11.09 -3.23
CA ASP A 308 15.64 -10.08 -3.09
C ASP A 308 15.23 -8.69 -3.62
N ASP A 309 13.93 -8.45 -3.82
CA ASP A 309 13.38 -7.21 -4.38
C ASP A 309 13.86 -6.87 -5.81
N LYS A 310 14.40 -7.86 -6.54
CA LYS A 310 14.86 -7.68 -7.93
C LYS A 310 13.70 -7.82 -8.92
N ARG A 311 13.58 -6.88 -9.85
CA ARG A 311 12.63 -6.93 -10.99
C ARG A 311 13.09 -7.96 -12.02
N GLU A 312 12.37 -9.07 -12.16
CA GLU A 312 12.61 -10.13 -13.17
C GLU A 312 11.57 -10.20 -14.29
N ILE A 313 10.37 -9.70 -14.04
CA ILE A 313 9.31 -9.54 -15.03
C ILE A 313 8.99 -8.06 -15.10
N ASN A 314 9.01 -7.48 -16.29
CA ASN A 314 8.68 -6.07 -16.47
C ASN A 314 7.20 -5.82 -16.16
N LEU A 315 6.86 -4.58 -15.85
CA LEU A 315 5.49 -4.16 -15.55
C LEU A 315 5.09 -2.99 -16.44
N ILE A 316 4.09 -3.21 -17.29
CA ILE A 316 3.46 -2.17 -18.09
C ILE A 316 2.04 -1.91 -17.60
N LEU A 317 1.67 -0.64 -17.50
CA LEU A 317 0.28 -0.21 -17.41
C LEU A 317 -0.21 0.20 -18.81
N ARG A 318 -1.20 -0.50 -19.36
CA ARG A 318 -1.92 -0.05 -20.55
C ARG A 318 -3.08 0.84 -20.12
N ALA A 319 -2.95 2.14 -20.38
CA ALA A 319 -3.94 3.16 -20.05
C ALA A 319 -4.88 3.38 -21.25
N GLU A 320 -5.69 2.36 -21.55
CA GLU A 320 -6.65 2.40 -22.66
C GLU A 320 -7.74 3.45 -22.42
N ASN A 321 -8.12 4.18 -23.48
CA ASN A 321 -9.08 5.29 -23.46
C ASN A 321 -8.59 6.50 -22.64
N ILE A 322 -7.27 6.65 -22.51
CA ILE A 322 -6.62 7.76 -21.81
C ILE A 322 -5.60 8.40 -22.74
N GLU A 323 -5.80 9.67 -23.05
CA GLU A 323 -4.82 10.49 -23.75
C GLU A 323 -3.92 11.20 -22.73
N TYR A 324 -2.61 11.01 -22.82
CA TYR A 324 -1.60 11.62 -21.98
C TYR A 324 -1.79 13.14 -21.87
N LYS A 325 -2.05 13.83 -22.99
CA LYS A 325 -2.25 15.28 -23.03
C LYS A 325 -3.49 15.77 -22.25
N LYS A 326 -4.46 14.87 -21.99
CA LYS A 326 -5.66 15.15 -21.18
C LYS A 326 -5.45 14.85 -19.69
N THR A 327 -4.29 14.32 -19.32
CA THR A 327 -3.94 14.02 -17.92
C THR A 327 -3.05 15.10 -17.33
N SER A 328 -2.97 15.15 -15.99
CA SER A 328 -1.96 15.94 -15.29
C SER A 328 -0.59 15.24 -15.22
N PHE A 329 -0.42 14.12 -15.93
CA PHE A 329 0.77 13.28 -15.84
C PHE A 329 1.99 13.97 -16.48
N ARG A 330 3.15 13.86 -15.84
CA ARG A 330 4.37 14.57 -16.25
C ARG A 330 5.60 13.76 -15.87
N GLU A 331 6.71 14.01 -16.56
CA GLU A 331 7.99 13.38 -16.23
C GLU A 331 8.38 13.69 -14.79
N ILE A 332 8.66 12.63 -14.02
CA ILE A 332 9.03 12.74 -12.61
C ILE A 332 10.55 12.90 -12.52
N LYS A 333 11.02 14.16 -12.45
CA LYS A 333 12.44 14.47 -12.22
C LYS A 333 12.72 14.53 -10.72
N HIS A 334 12.99 13.37 -10.12
CA HIS A 334 13.30 13.27 -8.69
C HIS A 334 14.78 13.06 -8.43
N LYS A 335 15.47 14.06 -7.88
CA LYS A 335 16.82 13.89 -7.30
C LYS A 335 16.69 13.25 -5.92
N LYS A 336 16.50 11.93 -5.87
CA LYS A 336 16.25 11.18 -4.63
C LYS A 336 17.36 11.38 -3.59
N ASP A 337 18.61 11.50 -4.04
CA ASP A 337 19.80 11.79 -3.24
C ASP A 337 19.78 13.17 -2.56
N LYS A 338 18.99 14.11 -3.08
CA LYS A 338 18.87 15.48 -2.56
C LYS A 338 17.52 15.77 -1.92
N CYS A 339 16.61 14.81 -1.93
CA CYS A 339 15.28 14.98 -1.36
C CYS A 339 15.38 14.87 0.17
N PRO A 340 15.03 15.91 0.95
CA PRO A 340 15.08 15.85 2.40
C PRO A 340 14.16 14.74 2.90
N PHE A 341 12.95 14.64 2.35
CA PHE A 341 11.97 13.65 2.77
C PHE A 341 12.36 12.19 2.50
N ILE A 342 13.42 11.92 1.72
CA ILE A 342 14.00 10.57 1.58
C ILE A 342 15.22 10.41 2.49
N ASN A 343 15.95 11.49 2.76
CA ASN A 343 17.23 11.48 3.47
C ASN A 343 17.11 12.27 4.76
N ILE A 344 16.85 11.59 5.87
CA ILE A 344 16.67 12.18 7.21
C ILE A 344 17.82 13.13 7.58
N GLY A 345 19.07 12.78 7.24
CA GLY A 345 20.23 13.63 7.51
C GLY A 345 20.27 14.94 6.73
N ILE A 346 19.47 15.08 5.66
CA ILE A 346 19.23 16.36 4.96
C ILE A 346 18.06 17.08 5.62
N THR A 347 16.95 16.40 5.94
CA THR A 347 15.79 17.00 6.63
C THR A 347 16.22 17.78 7.87
N GLN A 348 17.04 17.16 8.72
CA GLN A 348 17.51 17.74 9.98
C GLN A 348 18.44 18.97 9.83
N LYS A 349 18.85 19.30 8.60
CA LYS A 349 19.71 20.45 8.30
C LYS A 349 18.94 21.61 7.66
N LEU A 350 17.66 21.42 7.38
CA LEU A 350 16.82 22.40 6.69
C LEU A 350 15.80 22.97 7.68
N SER A 351 15.63 24.28 7.64
CA SER A 351 14.52 24.95 8.31
C SER A 351 13.17 24.52 7.72
N ILE A 352 12.10 24.69 8.51
CA ILE A 352 10.72 24.47 8.07
C ILE A 352 10.42 25.22 6.76
N ASP A 353 10.86 26.47 6.61
CA ASP A 353 10.65 27.24 5.38
C ASP A 353 11.33 26.61 4.15
N GLN A 354 12.53 26.05 4.33
CA GLN A 354 13.23 25.34 3.26
C GLN A 354 12.53 24.02 2.91
N LEU A 355 12.00 23.29 3.88
CA LEU A 355 11.18 22.10 3.66
C LEU A 355 9.88 22.46 2.92
N ASN A 356 9.22 23.53 3.33
CA ASN A 356 8.00 24.06 2.69
C ASN A 356 8.23 24.44 1.23
N LYS A 357 9.39 25.05 0.93
CA LYS A 357 9.80 25.39 -0.44
C LYS A 357 10.13 24.15 -1.26
N HIS A 358 10.71 23.11 -0.65
CA HIS A 358 10.98 21.84 -1.35
C HIS A 358 9.69 21.18 -1.86
N LEU A 359 8.59 21.26 -1.09
CA LEU A 359 7.30 20.68 -1.46
C LEU A 359 6.71 21.19 -2.79
N ASP A 360 7.08 22.39 -3.26
CA ASP A 360 6.53 22.99 -4.48
C ASP A 360 6.78 22.15 -5.74
N ASN A 361 7.92 21.46 -5.79
CA ASN A 361 8.32 20.63 -6.93
C ASN A 361 8.71 19.22 -6.51
N CYS A 362 8.30 18.79 -5.31
CA CYS A 362 8.61 17.46 -4.82
C CYS A 362 7.62 16.43 -5.35
N PRO A 363 8.06 15.24 -5.84
CA PRO A 363 7.14 14.18 -6.25
C PRO A 363 6.17 13.71 -5.17
N PHE A 364 6.47 13.95 -3.88
CA PHE A 364 5.52 13.67 -2.80
C PHE A 364 4.22 14.47 -2.92
N THR A 365 4.22 15.64 -3.56
CA THR A 365 3.02 16.49 -3.74
C THR A 365 2.33 16.33 -5.10
N PHE A 366 2.84 15.44 -5.95
CA PHE A 366 2.25 15.19 -7.27
C PHE A 366 0.91 14.45 -7.16
N SER A 367 0.15 14.41 -8.26
CA SER A 367 -1.11 13.67 -8.30
C SER A 367 -0.91 12.19 -7.93
N LYS A 368 -1.95 11.56 -7.36
CA LYS A 368 -1.92 10.15 -6.95
C LYS A 368 -1.50 9.24 -8.11
N GLN A 369 -2.00 9.52 -9.30
CA GLN A 369 -1.68 8.82 -10.55
C GLN A 369 -0.19 8.88 -10.85
N GLN A 370 0.42 10.07 -10.81
CA GLN A 370 1.86 10.24 -11.06
C GLN A 370 2.68 9.49 -10.02
N ARG A 371 2.35 9.66 -8.74
CA ARG A 371 3.13 9.07 -7.65
C ARG A 371 3.13 7.56 -7.67
N ILE A 372 2.02 6.93 -8.03
CA ILE A 372 1.90 5.47 -8.05
C ILE A 372 2.27 4.91 -9.43
N TYR A 373 1.53 5.25 -10.48
CA TYR A 373 1.76 4.66 -11.80
C TYR A 373 3.13 5.05 -12.36
N GLY A 374 3.56 6.29 -12.15
CA GLY A 374 4.82 6.80 -12.67
C GLY A 374 6.06 6.24 -11.98
N GLU A 375 5.90 5.59 -10.84
CA GLU A 375 7.00 4.98 -10.09
C GLU A 375 6.97 3.45 -10.09
N VAL A 376 5.78 2.84 -10.10
CA VAL A 376 5.63 1.38 -9.99
C VAL A 376 5.77 0.70 -11.33
N ALA A 377 5.15 1.25 -12.39
CA ALA A 377 5.26 0.71 -13.74
C ALA A 377 6.62 1.09 -14.35
N ASP A 378 7.16 0.19 -15.18
CA ASP A 378 8.35 0.47 -15.97
C ASP A 378 7.98 1.32 -17.21
N VAL A 379 6.79 1.07 -17.78
CA VAL A 379 6.22 1.82 -18.91
C VAL A 379 4.72 2.01 -18.71
N ILE A 380 4.19 3.17 -19.14
CA ILE A 380 2.75 3.41 -19.27
C ILE A 380 2.43 3.73 -20.73
N VAL A 381 1.48 3.01 -21.30
CA VAL A 381 1.05 3.18 -22.70
C VAL A 381 -0.30 3.89 -22.73
N PHE A 382 -0.30 5.18 -23.02
CA PHE A 382 -1.50 5.98 -23.32
C PHE A 382 -1.85 5.87 -24.80
N ASP A 383 -3.02 6.37 -25.21
CA ASP A 383 -3.47 6.27 -26.61
C ASP A 383 -2.70 7.17 -27.57
N ASP A 384 -2.16 8.29 -27.08
CA ASP A 384 -1.42 9.28 -27.86
C ASP A 384 0.09 9.35 -27.50
N GLN A 385 0.53 8.68 -26.43
CA GLN A 385 1.91 8.78 -25.95
C GLN A 385 2.35 7.58 -25.09
N ILE A 386 3.66 7.30 -25.09
CA ILE A 386 4.26 6.33 -24.17
C ILE A 386 5.11 7.07 -23.12
N TYR A 387 4.85 6.77 -21.86
CA TYR A 387 5.66 7.22 -20.72
C TYR A 387 6.65 6.11 -20.34
N TYR A 388 7.93 6.46 -20.27
CA TYR A 388 9.00 5.56 -19.86
C TYR A 388 9.48 5.99 -18.49
N ASN A 389 9.37 5.10 -17.50
CA ASN A 389 9.96 5.31 -16.20
C ASN A 389 11.47 5.05 -16.32
N LYS A 390 12.29 6.06 -15.98
CA LYS A 390 13.75 6.02 -16.20
C LYS A 390 14.50 5.67 -14.93
#